data_AF-A0A1W9GPE0-F1
#
_entry.id   AF-A0A1W9GPE0-F1
#
_cell.length_a   1.000
_cell.length_b   1.000
_cell.length_c   1.000
_cell.angle_alpha   90.00
_cell.angle_beta   90.00
_cell.angle_gamma   90.00
#
_symmetry.space_group_name_H-M   'P 1'
#
loop_
_entity.id
_entity.type
_entity.pdbx_description
1 polymer ?
#
loop_
_entity_poly.entity_id
_entity_poly.type
_entity_poly.pdbx_seq_one_letter_code
_entity_poly.pdbx_strand_id
1 'polypeptide(L)'
;MFKKEGLVEKHQLEGVDPSDRYFNRTILINRVQSGYSAKITYEAFVVESRSHPTIAAAVKELVEKLQDSGFTRMRTRPNFKGTRYLAEKETWLDYPDRA
;
A
#
# COMPACT_ATOMS: atom_id res chain seq x y z
N MET A 1 -4.25 -27.13 -4.74
CA MET A 1 -5.18 -26.29 -3.95
C MET A 1 -5.04 -24.85 -4.45
N PHE A 2 -5.96 -24.39 -5.31
CA PHE A 2 -5.92 -23.03 -5.85
C PHE A 2 -6.25 -22.05 -4.72
N LYS A 3 -5.28 -21.24 -4.31
CA LYS A 3 -5.54 -20.16 -3.35
C LYS A 3 -6.41 -19.13 -4.07
N LYS A 4 -7.62 -18.86 -3.54
CA LYS A 4 -8.57 -17.91 -4.12
C LYS A 4 -7.92 -16.53 -4.31
N GLU A 5 -8.09 -15.97 -5.50
CA GLU A 5 -7.76 -14.57 -5.79
C GLU A 5 -8.66 -13.61 -5.02
N GLY A 6 -8.24 -12.35 -4.91
CA GLY A 6 -8.98 -11.28 -4.24
C GLY A 6 -8.25 -10.71 -3.03
N LEU A 7 -8.96 -9.91 -2.24
CA LEU A 7 -8.40 -9.14 -1.13
C LEU A 7 -7.86 -10.06 -0.03
N VAL A 8 -6.57 -9.89 0.31
CA VAL A 8 -5.88 -10.70 1.33
C VAL A 8 -5.40 -9.88 2.52
N GLU A 9 -5.00 -8.63 2.32
CA GLU A 9 -4.54 -7.74 3.38
C GLU A 9 -4.99 -6.29 3.14
N LYS A 10 -5.05 -5.51 4.21
CA LYS A 10 -5.22 -4.05 4.16
C LYS A 10 -4.10 -3.39 4.94
N HIS A 11 -3.42 -2.46 4.30
CA HIS A 11 -2.33 -1.70 4.89
C HIS A 11 -2.77 -0.25 5.03
N GLN A 12 -2.42 0.38 6.14
CA GLN A 12 -2.56 1.82 6.32
C GLN A 12 -1.36 2.49 5.65
N LEU A 13 -1.60 3.57 4.91
CA LEU A 13 -0.60 4.45 4.35
C LEU A 13 -0.82 5.85 4.92
N GLU A 14 0.27 6.48 5.36
CA GLU A 14 0.30 7.88 5.76
C GLU A 14 1.42 8.60 5.01
N GLY A 15 1.24 9.90 4.81
CA GLY A 15 2.23 10.77 4.19
C GLY A 15 1.73 12.19 4.01
N VAL A 16 2.45 12.94 3.18
CA VAL A 16 2.10 14.30 2.75
C VAL A 16 1.84 14.28 1.24
N ASP A 17 0.74 14.89 0.82
CA ASP A 17 0.37 14.99 -0.59
C ASP A 17 1.11 16.14 -1.30
N PRO A 18 1.01 16.25 -2.65
CA PRO A 18 1.68 17.32 -3.40
C PRO A 18 1.20 18.76 -3.08
N SER A 19 0.10 18.90 -2.34
CA SER A 19 -0.43 20.19 -1.85
C SER A 19 -0.03 20.47 -0.40
N ASP A 20 0.97 19.75 0.13
CA ASP A 20 1.48 19.84 1.50
C ASP A 20 0.43 19.50 2.57
N ARG A 21 -0.55 18.64 2.23
CA ARG A 21 -1.59 18.18 3.15
C ARG A 21 -1.24 16.78 3.67
N TYR A 22 -1.30 16.61 4.99
CA TYR A 22 -1.23 15.28 5.57
C TYR A 22 -2.40 14.42 5.08
N PHE A 23 -2.13 13.15 4.78
CA PHE A 23 -3.17 12.18 4.46
C PHE A 23 -2.95 10.82 5.13
N ASN A 24 -4.05 10.10 5.25
CA ASN A 24 -4.11 8.72 5.71
C ASN A 24 -5.13 7.96 4.86
N ARG A 25 -4.72 6.85 4.24
CA ARG A 25 -5.58 6.02 3.37
C ARG A 25 -5.24 4.54 3.51
N THR A 26 -6.18 3.69 3.08
CA THR A 26 -5.98 2.24 3.06
C THR A 26 -5.48 1.79 1.68
N ILE A 27 -4.40 1.02 1.68
CA ILE A 27 -3.96 0.22 0.53
C ILE A 27 -4.65 -1.14 0.62
N LEU A 28 -5.27 -1.55 -0.48
CA LEU A 28 -5.87 -2.87 -0.66
C LEU A 28 -4.85 -3.80 -1.33
N ILE A 29 -4.56 -4.93 -0.69
CA ILE A 29 -3.65 -5.94 -1.22
C ILE A 29 -4.46 -7.12 -1.74
N ASN A 30 -4.38 -7.35 -3.05
CA ASN A 30 -5.07 -8.44 -3.71
C ASN A 30 -4.08 -9.54 -4.07
N ARG A 31 -4.45 -10.79 -3.82
CA ARG A 31 -3.83 -11.94 -4.47
C ARG A 31 -4.39 -12.04 -5.89
N VAL A 32 -3.50 -12.15 -6.86
CA VAL A 32 -3.81 -12.35 -8.28
C VAL A 32 -3.05 -13.59 -8.79
N GLN A 33 -3.35 -14.04 -10.01
CA GLN A 33 -2.78 -15.25 -10.58
C GLN A 33 -1.25 -15.30 -10.50
N SER A 34 -0.58 -14.17 -10.74
CA SER A 34 0.87 -14.04 -10.81
C SER A 34 1.54 -13.55 -9.51
N GLY A 35 0.79 -13.43 -8.40
CA GLY A 35 1.35 -12.93 -7.14
C GLY A 35 0.38 -12.02 -6.38
N TYR A 36 0.82 -10.79 -6.11
CA TYR A 36 0.07 -9.79 -5.36
C TYR A 36 0.12 -8.43 -6.06
N SER A 37 -1.01 -7.72 -6.06
CA SER A 37 -1.08 -6.31 -6.42
C SER A 37 -1.52 -5.47 -5.23
N ALA A 38 -1.06 -4.22 -5.19
CA ALA A 38 -1.43 -3.22 -4.22
C ALA A 38 -2.19 -2.10 -4.94
N LYS A 39 -3.30 -1.63 -4.34
CA LYS A 39 -4.12 -0.56 -4.89
C LYS A 39 -4.51 0.45 -3.83
N ILE A 40 -4.49 1.72 -4.18
CA ILE A 40 -4.97 2.81 -3.34
C ILE A 40 -5.85 3.76 -4.14
N THR A 41 -6.80 4.39 -3.45
CA THR A 41 -7.57 5.51 -3.96
C THR A 41 -7.40 6.70 -3.02
N TYR A 42 -6.92 7.81 -3.56
CA TYR A 42 -6.78 9.09 -2.89
C TYR A 42 -7.60 10.13 -3.66
N GLU A 43 -8.76 10.52 -3.12
CA GLU A 43 -9.75 11.33 -3.84
C GLU A 43 -10.12 10.67 -5.19
N ALA A 44 -9.91 11.34 -6.33
CA ALA A 44 -10.10 10.76 -7.67
C ALA A 44 -8.85 10.03 -8.20
N PHE A 45 -7.72 10.08 -7.49
CA PHE A 45 -6.46 9.52 -7.93
C PHE A 45 -6.33 8.04 -7.51
N VAL A 46 -6.23 7.14 -8.50
CA VAL A 46 -6.09 5.70 -8.28
C VAL A 46 -4.70 5.26 -8.70
N VAL A 47 -3.97 4.62 -7.79
CA VAL A 47 -2.65 4.04 -8.08
C VAL A 47 -2.69 2.56 -7.79
N GLU A 48 -2.18 1.78 -8.73
CA GLU A 48 -2.09 0.33 -8.63
C GLU A 48 -0.68 -0.14 -9.02
N SER A 49 -0.11 -1.05 -8.24
CA SER A 49 1.15 -1.72 -8.56
C SER A 49 0.94 -2.75 -9.68
N ARG A 50 2.03 -3.16 -10.32
CA ARG A 50 2.04 -4.43 -11.06
C ARG A 50 1.87 -5.60 -10.07
N SER A 51 1.71 -6.80 -10.62
CA SER A 51 1.77 -8.02 -9.82
C SER A 51 3.21 -8.33 -9.43
N HIS A 52 3.44 -8.62 -8.14
CA HIS A 52 4.75 -8.99 -7.60
C HIS A 52 4.69 -10.29 -6.80
N PRO A 53 5.82 -11.01 -6.66
CA PRO A 53 5.87 -12.25 -5.87
C PRO A 53 5.55 -12.06 -4.37
N THR A 54 5.71 -10.84 -3.84
CA THR A 54 5.48 -10.53 -2.42
C THR A 54 4.61 -9.29 -2.25
N ILE A 55 3.88 -9.25 -1.14
CA ILE A 55 3.08 -8.09 -0.73
C ILE A 55 3.98 -6.86 -0.53
N ALA A 56 5.13 -7.04 0.11
CA ALA A 56 6.09 -5.94 0.35
C ALA A 56 6.57 -5.30 -0.96
N ALA A 57 6.86 -6.10 -1.99
CA ALA A 57 7.25 -5.57 -3.30
C ALA A 57 6.11 -4.81 -3.99
N ALA A 58 4.88 -5.32 -3.90
CA ALA A 58 3.70 -4.63 -4.44
C ALA A 58 3.44 -3.29 -3.74
N VAL A 59 3.53 -3.25 -2.40
CA VAL A 59 3.39 -2.01 -1.61
C VAL A 59 4.51 -1.03 -1.94
N LYS A 60 5.77 -1.50 -2.02
CA LYS A 60 6.92 -0.65 -2.35
C LYS A 60 6.75 0.04 -3.71
N GLU A 61 6.38 -0.70 -4.76
CA GLU A 61 6.14 -0.10 -6.08
C GLU A 61 4.98 0.91 -6.06
N LEU A 62 3.91 0.63 -5.31
CA LEU A 62 2.80 1.59 -5.17
C LEU A 62 3.27 2.89 -4.49
N VAL A 63 4.05 2.79 -3.42
CA VAL A 63 4.63 3.96 -2.74
C VAL A 63 5.57 4.71 -3.68
N GLU A 64 6.40 3.99 -4.43
CA GLU A 64 7.28 4.56 -5.45
C GLU A 64 6.50 5.38 -6.49
N LYS A 65 5.38 4.86 -7.01
CA LYS A 65 4.51 5.59 -7.96
C LYS A 65 3.85 6.84 -7.36
N LEU A 66 3.49 6.78 -6.08
CA LEU A 66 2.98 7.97 -5.36
C LEU A 66 4.10 9.02 -5.20
N GLN A 67 5.32 8.61 -4.84
CA GLN A 67 6.46 9.52 -4.77
C GLN A 67 6.78 10.15 -6.13
N ASP A 68 6.69 9.40 -7.22
CA ASP A 68 6.80 9.94 -8.59
C ASP A 68 5.71 10.98 -8.92
N SER A 69 4.60 10.97 -8.17
CA SER A 69 3.51 11.94 -8.28
C SER A 69 3.61 13.09 -7.27
N GLY A 70 4.71 13.17 -6.50
CA GLY A 70 5.00 14.27 -5.56
C GLY A 70 4.58 14.01 -4.10
N PHE A 71 4.16 12.79 -3.75
CA PHE A 71 3.86 12.43 -2.36
C PHE A 71 5.15 12.18 -1.56
N THR A 72 5.20 12.61 -0.30
CA THR A 72 6.41 12.54 0.56
C THR A 72 6.11 12.02 1.97
N ARG A 73 7.15 11.75 2.75
CA ARG A 73 7.11 11.31 4.16
C ARG A 73 6.24 10.06 4.35
N MET A 74 6.38 9.14 3.40
CA MET A 74 5.49 8.00 3.24
C MET A 74 5.83 6.91 4.24
N ARG A 75 4.81 6.35 4.90
CA ARG A 75 4.95 5.18 5.77
C ARG A 75 3.75 4.26 5.70
N THR A 76 3.97 2.96 5.77
CA THR A 76 2.90 1.95 5.72
C THR A 76 2.91 1.04 6.93
N ARG A 77 1.74 0.53 7.31
CA ARG A 77 1.60 -0.49 8.35
C ARG A 77 0.50 -1.49 8.00
N PRO A 78 0.71 -2.81 8.15
CA PRO A 78 -0.36 -3.79 8.02
C PRO A 78 -1.42 -3.59 9.11
N ASN A 79 -2.67 -3.33 8.72
CA ASN A 79 -3.79 -3.23 9.66
C ASN A 79 -4.65 -4.49 9.70
N PHE A 80 -4.78 -5.20 8.57
CA PHE A 80 -5.57 -6.41 8.49
C PHE A 80 -4.89 -7.49 7.66
N LYS A 81 -5.01 -8.74 8.12
CA LYS A 81 -4.68 -9.95 7.37
C LYS A 81 -5.88 -10.89 7.34
N GLY A 82 -6.55 -10.97 6.19
CA GLY A 82 -7.91 -11.51 6.11
C GLY A 82 -8.85 -10.74 7.05
N THR A 83 -9.47 -11.45 7.99
CA THR A 83 -10.35 -10.87 9.02
C THR A 83 -9.61 -10.49 10.31
N ARG A 84 -8.32 -10.84 10.45
CA ARG A 84 -7.53 -10.56 11.65
C ARG A 84 -7.06 -9.11 11.65
N TYR A 85 -7.40 -8.38 12.71
CA TYR A 85 -6.88 -7.05 12.99
C TYR A 85 -5.48 -7.12 13.61
N LEU A 86 -4.55 -6.33 13.08
CA LEU A 86 -3.13 -6.27 13.46
C LEU A 86 -2.79 -4.87 14.01
N ALA A 87 -2.80 -3.86 13.15
CA ALA A 87 -2.65 -2.44 13.43
C ALA A 87 -1.60 -2.11 14.49
N GLU A 88 -1.98 -1.71 15.71
CA GLU A 88 -1.05 -1.35 16.80
C GLU A 88 -0.06 -2.45 17.17
N LYS A 89 -0.29 -3.69 16.75
CA LYS A 89 0.63 -4.83 16.92
C LYS A 89 1.74 -4.89 15.88
N GLU A 90 1.67 -4.06 14.84
CA GLU A 90 2.64 -4.00 13.74
C GLU A 90 3.39 -2.67 13.77
N THR A 91 4.63 -2.69 13.31
CA THR A 91 5.47 -1.49 13.22
C THR A 91 5.20 -0.75 11.91
N TRP A 92 5.35 0.58 11.95
CA TRP A 92 5.42 1.36 10.72
C TRP A 92 6.69 1.03 9.93
N LEU A 93 6.54 0.93 8.61
CA LEU A 93 7.63 0.87 7.65
C LEU A 93 7.69 2.23 6.94
N ASP A 94 8.78 2.96 7.15
CA ASP A 94 9.03 4.24 6.50
C ASP A 94 9.72 4.05 5.14
N TYR A 95 9.35 4.91 4.18
CA TYR A 95 9.94 4.97 2.85
C TYR A 95 10.63 6.33 2.70
N PRO A 96 11.97 6.38 2.55
CA PRO A 96 12.69 7.62 2.36
C PRO A 96 12.17 8.39 1.14
N ASP A 97 12.13 9.70 1.26
CA ASP A 97 11.82 10.57 0.13
C ASP A 97 12.91 10.42 -0.95
N ARG A 98 12.50 10.52 -2.21
CA ARG A 98 13.45 10.52 -3.33
C ARG A 98 14.21 11.85 -3.35
N ALA A 99 15.51 11.77 -3.54
CA ALA A 99 16.40 12.93 -3.69
C ALA A 99 16.20 13.63 -5.04
#